data_AF-A0A3B0RCB7-F1
#
_entry.id   AF-A0A3B0RCB7-F1
#
_cell.length_a   1.000
_cell.length_b   1.000
_cell.length_c   1.000
_cell.angle_alpha   90.00
_cell.angle_beta   90.00
_cell.angle_gamma   90.00
#
_symmetry.space_group_name_H-M   'P 1'
#
loop_
_entity.id
_entity.type
_entity.pdbx_description
1 polymer ?
#
loop_
_entity_poly.entity_id
_entity_poly.type
_entity_poly.pdbx_seq_one_letter_code
_entity_poly.pdbx_strand_id
1 'polypeptide(L)' 'MAIKKKKKLGIKQRYSMLTRGLGWETTYQPMDKVFPYDNYEGIIIHDWEGWEDPFRLTMDAYWKFQSEKEKKLYAV' A
#
# COMPACT_ATOMS: atom_id res chain seq x y z
N MET A 1 31.52 19.82 11.21
CA MET A 1 30.79 18.96 10.25
C MET A 1 29.43 19.58 9.98
N ALA A 2 29.08 19.88 8.73
CA ALA A 2 27.77 20.43 8.38
C ALA A 2 26.68 19.34 8.55
N ILE A 3 25.67 19.61 9.36
CA ILE A 3 24.53 18.69 9.55
C ILE A 3 23.68 18.71 8.28
N LYS A 4 23.74 17.64 7.50
CA LYS A 4 22.92 17.48 6.29
C LYS A 4 21.46 17.27 6.68
N LYS A 5 20.60 18.26 6.39
CA LYS A 5 19.16 18.20 6.69
C LYS A 5 18.53 17.00 5.95
N LYS A 6 17.83 16.11 6.69
CA LYS A 6 17.15 14.95 6.08
C LYS A 6 16.05 15.45 5.12
N LYS A 7 16.02 14.90 3.90
CA LYS A 7 14.98 15.24 2.92
C LYS A 7 13.63 14.72 3.42
N LYS A 8 12.59 15.57 3.34
CA LYS A 8 11.21 15.15 3.63
C LYS A 8 10.73 14.23 2.51
N LEU A 9 10.07 13.14 2.88
CA LEU A 9 9.44 12.24 1.92
C LEU A 9 8.29 12.93 1.19
N GLY A 10 8.16 12.69 -0.11
CA GLY A 10 7.00 13.09 -0.91
C GLY A 10 5.75 12.29 -0.55
N ILE A 11 4.57 12.73 -0.99
CA ILE A 11 3.31 12.07 -0.63
C ILE A 11 3.24 10.61 -1.11
N LYS A 12 3.71 10.34 -2.33
CA LYS A 12 3.81 8.97 -2.89
C LYS A 12 4.73 8.08 -2.05
N GLN A 13 5.90 8.58 -1.69
CA GLN A 13 6.86 7.83 -0.87
C GLN A 13 6.33 7.56 0.53
N ARG A 14 5.67 8.54 1.16
CA ARG A 14 5.04 8.33 2.47
C ARG A 14 3.94 7.28 2.40
N TYR A 15 3.07 7.35 1.39
CA TYR A 15 2.00 6.37 1.24
C TYR A 15 2.56 4.96 1.02
N SER A 16 3.53 4.82 0.12
CA SER A 16 4.23 3.55 -0.14
C SER A 16 4.85 2.98 1.14
N MET A 17 5.47 3.80 1.99
CA MET A 17 6.02 3.33 3.28
C MET A 17 4.95 2.90 4.29
N LEU A 18 3.73 3.42 4.19
CA LEU A 18 2.61 3.05 5.05
C LEU A 18 1.83 1.82 4.54
N THR A 19 2.12 1.36 3.32
CA THR A 19 1.46 0.22 2.70
C THR A 19 2.48 -0.83 2.27
N ARG A 20 3.02 -0.71 1.06
CA ARG A 20 3.93 -1.68 0.44
C ARG A 20 5.25 -1.83 1.20
N GLY A 21 5.73 -0.77 1.84
CA GLY A 21 6.92 -0.78 2.68
C GLY A 21 6.78 -1.59 3.97
N LEU A 22 5.58 -2.08 4.29
CA LEU A 22 5.36 -3.02 5.38
C LEU A 22 5.56 -4.48 4.97
N GLY A 23 5.63 -4.77 3.66
CA GLY A 23 5.90 -6.10 3.14
C GLY A 23 7.36 -6.52 3.34
N TRP A 24 7.61 -7.83 3.31
CA TRP A 24 8.95 -8.40 3.44
C TRP A 24 9.09 -9.69 2.61
N GLU A 25 10.34 -10.06 2.32
CA GLU A 25 10.68 -11.32 1.65
C GLU A 25 10.59 -12.51 2.62
N THR A 26 9.82 -13.54 2.24
CA THR A 26 9.53 -14.68 3.10
C THR A 26 10.76 -15.58 3.27
N THR A 27 11.16 -15.86 4.51
CA THR A 27 12.37 -16.66 4.79
C THR A 27 12.08 -18.13 5.14
N TYR A 28 11.02 -18.39 5.93
CA TYR A 28 10.73 -19.74 6.44
C TYR A 28 9.76 -20.55 5.56
N GLN A 29 9.07 -19.88 4.64
CA GLN A 29 8.21 -20.50 3.65
C GLN A 29 8.57 -19.94 2.27
N PRO A 30 8.54 -20.77 1.21
CA PRO A 30 8.67 -20.28 -0.16
C PRO A 30 7.55 -19.30 -0.52
N MET A 31 7.87 -18.24 -1.27
CA MET A 31 6.90 -17.22 -1.70
C MET A 31 5.74 -17.82 -2.49
N ASP A 32 6.03 -18.79 -3.36
CA ASP A 32 5.03 -19.53 -4.15
C ASP A 32 4.00 -20.28 -3.29
N LYS A 33 4.35 -20.62 -2.04
CA LYS A 33 3.38 -21.20 -1.10
C LYS A 33 2.55 -20.14 -0.38
N VAL A 34 3.08 -18.94 -0.21
CA VAL A 34 2.38 -17.81 0.40
C VAL A 34 1.38 -17.22 -0.58
N PHE A 35 1.73 -17.15 -1.88
CA PHE A 35 0.88 -16.64 -2.95
C PHE A 35 0.66 -17.68 -4.07
N PRO A 36 -0.02 -18.82 -3.80
CA PRO A 36 -0.08 -19.96 -4.73
C PRO A 36 -0.85 -19.73 -6.03
N TYR A 37 -1.56 -18.60 -6.14
CA TYR A 37 -2.44 -18.31 -7.28
C TYR A 37 -1.89 -17.22 -8.20
N ASP A 38 -0.73 -16.65 -7.90
CA ASP A 38 -0.11 -15.59 -8.70
C ASP A 38 0.26 -16.03 -10.13
N ASN A 39 0.52 -17.32 -10.34
CA ASN A 39 0.90 -17.90 -11.63
C ASN A 39 -0.20 -18.74 -12.30
N TYR A 40 -1.33 -18.98 -11.63
CA TYR A 40 -2.38 -19.89 -12.12
C TYR A 40 -3.03 -19.41 -13.43
N GLU A 41 -3.18 -18.10 -13.59
CA GLU A 41 -3.86 -17.47 -14.73
C GLU A 41 -2.95 -17.28 -15.96
N GLY A 42 -1.66 -17.66 -15.86
CA GLY A 42 -0.67 -17.45 -16.93
C GLY A 42 -0.22 -15.99 -17.09
N ILE A 43 -0.62 -15.11 -16.18
CA ILE A 43 -0.15 -13.72 -16.11
C ILE A 43 1.23 -13.71 -15.44
N ILE A 44 2.21 -13.08 -16.10
CA ILE A 44 3.58 -12.97 -15.58
C ILE A 44 3.84 -11.53 -15.18
N ILE A 45 4.08 -11.31 -13.89
CA ILE A 45 4.43 -10.01 -13.34
C ILE A 45 5.95 -9.95 -13.18
N HIS A 46 6.61 -9.16 -14.03
CA HIS A 46 8.07 -9.02 -14.02
C HIS A 46 8.58 -8.07 -12.94
N ASP A 47 7.82 -7.01 -12.64
CA ASP A 47 8.21 -5.99 -11.68
C ASP A 47 7.01 -5.58 -10.82
N TRP A 48 7.01 -6.04 -9.58
CA TRP A 48 6.04 -5.61 -8.59
C TRP A 48 6.33 -4.19 -8.10
N GLU A 49 7.57 -3.72 -8.08
CA GLU A 49 7.94 -2.35 -7.65
C GLU A 49 7.32 -1.28 -8.54
N GLY A 50 7.18 -1.56 -9.85
CA GLY A 50 6.53 -0.69 -10.83
C GLY A 50 5.04 -0.41 -10.61
N TRP A 51 4.37 -1.07 -9.66
CA TRP A 51 2.97 -0.79 -9.34
C TRP A 51 2.75 0.62 -8.76
N GLU A 52 1.85 1.39 -9.38
CA GLU A 52 1.42 2.72 -8.95
C GLU A 52 0.09 2.67 -8.21
N ASP A 53 0.07 3.14 -6.96
CA ASP A 53 -1.17 3.23 -6.18
C ASP A 53 -2.19 4.18 -6.86
N PRO A 54 -3.37 3.68 -7.26
CA PRO A 54 -4.38 4.50 -7.95
C PRO A 54 -5.00 5.55 -7.01
N PHE A 55 -5.04 5.25 -5.70
CA PHE A 55 -5.50 6.15 -4.65
C PHE A 55 -4.51 6.13 -3.48
N ARG A 56 -4.37 7.26 -2.78
CA ARG A 56 -3.44 7.41 -1.64
C ARG A 56 -4.21 7.75 -0.38
N LEU A 57 -4.94 6.76 0.11
CA LEU A 57 -5.90 6.93 1.20
C LEU A 57 -5.51 6.04 2.38
N THR A 58 -5.16 6.68 3.50
CA THR A 58 -4.79 6.02 4.75
C THR A 58 -6.04 5.59 5.53
N MET A 59 -5.89 4.66 6.47
CA MET A 59 -7.07 4.07 7.14
C MET A 59 -7.87 5.07 7.99
N ASP A 60 -7.20 6.01 8.62
CA ASP A 60 -7.83 7.13 9.33
C ASP A 60 -8.66 8.01 8.39
N ALA A 61 -8.13 8.30 7.19
CA ALA A 61 -8.84 9.06 6.17
C ALA A 61 -10.05 8.28 5.64
N TYR A 62 -9.93 6.97 5.45
CA TYR A 62 -11.04 6.10 5.01
C TYR A 62 -12.20 6.15 5.98
N TRP A 63 -11.94 5.87 7.26
CA TRP A 63 -12.99 5.84 8.28
C TRP A 63 -13.69 7.19 8.42
N LYS A 64 -12.94 8.29 8.36
CA LYS A 64 -13.53 9.63 8.38
C LYS A 64 -14.50 9.83 7.22
N PHE A 65 -14.06 9.61 5.98
CA PHE A 65 -14.90 9.86 4.81
C PHE A 65 -16.07 8.88 4.69
N GLN A 66 -15.88 7.60 5.00
CA GLN A 66 -16.98 6.62 4.94
C GLN A 66 -18.03 6.87 6.02
N SER A 67 -17.62 7.18 7.25
CA SER A 67 -18.58 7.45 8.33
C SER A 67 -19.44 8.69 8.06
N GLU A 68 -18.88 9.74 7.44
CA GLU A 68 -19.63 10.91 7.00
C GLU A 68 -20.64 10.57 5.89
N LYS A 69 -20.28 9.68 4.97
CA LYS A 69 -21.19 9.21 3.91
C LYS A 69 -22.33 8.37 4.50
N GLU A 70 -22.04 7.44 5.40
CA GLU A 70 -23.05 6.61 6.05
C GLU A 70 -24.02 7.44 6.89
N LYS A 71 -23.53 8.40 7.69
CA LYS A 71 -24.41 9.31 8.46
C LYS A 71 -25.42 10.04 7.59
N LYS A 72 -25.01 10.48 6.39
CA LYS A 72 -25.91 11.12 5.43
C LYS A 72 -26.88 10.13 4.80
N LEU A 73 -26.40 8.92 4.48
CA LEU A 73 -27.24 7.85 3.91
C LEU A 73 -28.37 7.46 4.85
N TYR A 74 -28.09 7.28 6.14
CA TYR A 74 -29.09 6.87 7.15
C TYR A 74 -29.95 8.03 7.69
N ALA A 75 -29.63 9.28 7.37
CA ALA A 75 -30.44 10.43 7.74
C ALA A 75 -31.58 10.72 6.75
N VAL A 76 -31.56 10.07 5.58
CA VAL A 76 -32.60 10.09 4.54
C VAL A 76 -33.53 8.90 4.75
#